data_AF-A0A2D5W9B3-F1
#
_entry.id   AF-A0A2D5W9B3-F1
#
_cell.length_a   1.000
_cell.length_b   1.000
_cell.length_c   1.000
_cell.angle_alpha   90.00
_cell.angle_beta   90.00
_cell.angle_gamma   90.00
#
_symmetry.space_group_name_H-M   'P 1'
#
loop_
_entity.id
_entity.type
_entity.pdbx_description
1 polymer ?
#
loop_
_entity_poly.entity_id
_entity_poly.type
_entity_poly.pdbx_seq_one_letter_code
_entity_poly.pdbx_strand_id
1 'polypeptide(L)'
;MAMSETKLPPPIVSSERKRDPRLRWFDEARFGMFVHFGLYTQLGRGEWVQYEERIPRHQYERLTETFNPHRFSADTWVDLAEQAGAQYITVTAKHHDGFCLFDSALTDYKITNTRFGRDLIGELIAACQRRGMRLVIYYSQPDWYHPNFAHRRGAFKDLQNPPPDQRPDWPKFQDYVEGQVRELVTNYGRVDGIWLDGSHKSEAAWRGRRLYELIKEHQPHAVVNDRARCGDFYTPERSLPDDLGSYLFEACQSVQTIHWGWMKDSPLFNTPHLVESLGRMAAAGGNYLLNVGPLPDGTIPEEQAARMREIGAWLRRNGEAIYATEGYPLETGSPQVLATRRGSDIFLYLLRWPEHSRIVVPGILSAPESASLLGTDVVLGAERADEGLALSGLPASPPEASVSVVALRFAGEPRLRLKATAPEEKPIVEVPETGSVRFGAEDARLRGRGVKGHCLRVAETPAGAHIEGWTALQQRVEWTIRASGPRRRVVRAELACPGLYAGSRYVVECGQARTIGEVRGTESFQHWEWQELGTIELPAGKSVVRLRPLHMPYGYIFANVRAVELSPTSAVCR
;
A
#
# COMPACT_ATOMS: atom_id res chain seq x y z
N MET A 1 -13.11 20.94 -27.71
CA MET A 1 -14.01 20.68 -26.56
C MET A 1 -13.15 20.61 -25.32
N ALA A 2 -13.31 21.55 -24.39
CA ALA A 2 -12.56 21.56 -23.14
C ALA A 2 -12.94 20.33 -22.31
N MET A 3 -11.96 19.48 -22.00
CA MET A 3 -12.14 18.40 -21.03
C MET A 3 -12.47 19.06 -19.69
N SER A 4 -13.63 18.73 -19.12
CA SER A 4 -13.98 19.17 -17.77
C SER A 4 -12.90 18.69 -16.80
N GLU A 5 -12.52 19.55 -15.86
CA GLU A 5 -11.71 19.21 -14.68
C GLU A 5 -12.44 18.16 -13.82
N THR A 6 -12.45 16.91 -14.28
CA THR A 6 -12.94 15.80 -13.48
C THR A 6 -11.92 15.58 -12.37
N LYS A 7 -12.29 15.99 -11.14
CA LYS A 7 -11.53 15.70 -9.92
C LYS A 7 -11.19 14.22 -9.91
N LEU A 8 -9.89 13.90 -9.92
CA LEU A 8 -9.43 12.54 -9.69
C LEU A 8 -9.88 12.09 -8.30
N PRO A 9 -10.42 10.87 -8.14
CA PRO A 9 -10.70 10.34 -6.83
C PRO A 9 -9.38 10.18 -6.07
N PRO A 10 -9.32 10.57 -4.79
CA PRO A 10 -8.18 10.22 -3.94
C PRO A 10 -8.05 8.69 -3.82
N PRO A 11 -6.91 8.16 -3.34
CA PRO A 11 -6.82 6.77 -2.93
C PRO A 11 -7.99 6.45 -2.00
N ILE A 12 -8.72 5.39 -2.32
CA ILE A 12 -10.00 5.08 -1.67
C ILE A 12 -9.75 4.79 -0.18
N VAL A 13 -10.30 5.66 0.67
CA VAL A 13 -10.27 5.50 2.12
C VAL A 13 -11.26 4.39 2.50
N SER A 14 -11.02 3.64 3.58
CA SER A 14 -11.76 2.43 3.97
C SER A 14 -13.30 2.54 3.99
N SER A 15 -13.86 3.74 4.18
CA SER A 15 -15.32 3.97 4.12
C SER A 15 -15.90 4.04 2.69
N GLU A 16 -15.06 4.34 1.69
CA GLU A 16 -15.41 4.37 0.26
C GLU A 16 -15.06 3.05 -0.44
N ARG A 17 -14.25 2.19 0.20
CA ARG A 17 -13.80 0.87 -0.29
C ARG A 17 -14.92 -0.03 -0.79
N LYS A 18 -16.05 -0.03 -0.08
CA LYS A 18 -17.22 -0.86 -0.41
C LYS A 18 -18.09 -0.30 -1.55
N ARG A 19 -17.78 0.90 -2.05
CA ARG A 19 -18.64 1.62 -3.01
C ARG A 19 -18.16 1.58 -4.46
N ASP A 20 -16.90 1.20 -4.72
CA ASP A 20 -16.44 0.96 -6.10
C ASP A 20 -16.57 -0.53 -6.45
N PRO A 21 -17.64 -0.95 -7.16
CA PRO A 21 -17.85 -2.35 -7.52
C PRO A 21 -16.71 -2.92 -8.37
N ARG A 22 -15.88 -2.07 -9.00
CA ARG A 22 -14.76 -2.49 -9.84
C ARG A 22 -13.59 -3.05 -9.05
N LEU A 23 -13.41 -2.61 -7.80
CA LEU A 23 -12.29 -3.03 -6.92
C LEU A 23 -12.70 -4.11 -5.92
N ARG A 24 -13.99 -4.41 -5.83
CA ARG A 24 -14.56 -5.37 -4.87
C ARG A 24 -13.90 -6.75 -4.96
N TRP A 25 -13.65 -7.24 -6.16
CA TRP A 25 -13.01 -8.53 -6.35
C TRP A 25 -11.63 -8.60 -5.68
N PHE A 26 -10.87 -7.50 -5.74
CA PHE A 26 -9.52 -7.45 -5.21
C PHE A 26 -9.55 -7.40 -3.69
N ASP A 27 -10.49 -6.64 -3.12
CA ASP A 27 -10.75 -6.63 -1.68
C ASP A 27 -11.14 -8.03 -1.16
N GLU A 28 -12.03 -8.74 -1.87
CA GLU A 28 -12.50 -10.06 -1.48
C GLU A 28 -11.46 -11.17 -1.70
N ALA A 29 -10.52 -10.97 -2.63
CA ALA A 29 -9.52 -11.94 -3.04
C ALA A 29 -8.54 -12.32 -1.92
N ARG A 30 -8.04 -11.33 -1.15
CA ARG A 30 -7.19 -11.47 0.05
C ARG A 30 -5.83 -12.16 -0.13
N PHE A 31 -5.67 -13.06 -1.10
CA PHE A 31 -4.43 -13.79 -1.36
C PHE A 31 -4.16 -13.92 -2.86
N GLY A 32 -2.94 -13.58 -3.28
CA GLY A 32 -2.46 -13.68 -4.65
C GLY A 32 -1.07 -14.29 -4.73
N MET A 33 -0.72 -14.81 -5.91
CA MET A 33 0.62 -15.32 -6.21
C MET A 33 1.39 -14.31 -7.05
N PHE A 34 2.59 -13.92 -6.64
CA PHE A 34 3.51 -13.11 -7.43
C PHE A 34 4.53 -14.01 -8.13
N VAL A 35 4.93 -13.65 -9.35
CA VAL A 35 6.02 -14.31 -10.08
C VAL A 35 7.02 -13.27 -10.58
N HIS A 36 8.26 -13.37 -10.11
CA HIS A 36 9.41 -12.62 -10.63
C HIS A 36 10.27 -13.52 -11.51
N PHE A 37 10.19 -13.30 -12.82
CA PHE A 37 10.92 -14.04 -13.84
C PHE A 37 11.59 -13.10 -14.85
N GLY A 38 12.75 -13.49 -15.38
CA GLY A 38 13.54 -12.67 -16.30
C GLY A 38 14.97 -13.19 -16.47
N LEU A 39 15.81 -12.44 -17.17
CA LEU A 39 17.19 -12.83 -17.48
C LEU A 39 18.04 -13.10 -16.23
N TYR A 40 17.80 -12.34 -15.15
CA TYR A 40 18.49 -12.49 -13.86
C TYR A 40 18.40 -13.92 -13.28
N THR A 41 17.38 -14.71 -13.66
CA THR A 41 17.25 -16.11 -13.22
C THR A 41 18.36 -17.00 -13.75
N GLN A 42 19.00 -16.67 -14.89
CA GLN A 42 20.17 -17.42 -15.37
C GLN A 42 21.38 -17.27 -14.46
N LEU A 43 21.47 -16.15 -13.73
CA LEU A 43 22.55 -15.88 -12.80
C LEU A 43 22.29 -16.48 -11.41
N GLY A 44 21.02 -16.63 -11.02
CA GLY A 44 20.62 -17.23 -9.75
C GLY A 44 21.07 -16.43 -8.53
N ARG A 45 21.14 -15.10 -8.65
CA ARG A 45 21.62 -14.18 -7.61
C ARG A 45 20.65 -13.02 -7.37
N GLY A 46 19.36 -13.23 -7.66
CA GLY A 46 18.33 -12.21 -7.51
C GLY A 46 18.27 -11.20 -8.66
N GLU A 47 17.17 -10.45 -8.70
CA GLU A 47 16.78 -9.54 -9.78
C GLU A 47 17.56 -8.22 -9.82
N TRP A 48 18.25 -7.86 -8.73
CA TRP A 48 19.11 -6.67 -8.63
C TRP A 48 20.58 -6.94 -8.96
N VAL A 49 20.95 -8.18 -9.32
CA VAL A 49 22.33 -8.62 -9.56
C VAL A 49 23.09 -7.70 -10.53
N GLN A 50 22.43 -7.21 -11.60
CA GLN A 50 23.07 -6.28 -12.55
C GLN A 50 23.57 -5.01 -11.85
N TYR A 51 22.74 -4.45 -10.97
CA TYR A 51 23.04 -3.23 -10.23
C TYR A 51 24.05 -3.49 -9.11
N GLU A 52 23.81 -4.52 -8.30
CA GLU A 52 24.59 -4.83 -7.09
C GLU A 52 26.03 -5.24 -7.42
N GLU A 53 26.20 -6.07 -8.45
CA GLU A 53 27.52 -6.55 -8.89
C GLU A 53 28.14 -5.68 -9.97
N ARG A 54 27.48 -4.58 -10.34
CA ARG A 54 27.99 -3.63 -11.33
C ARG A 54 28.28 -4.27 -12.69
N ILE A 55 27.45 -5.22 -13.11
CA ILE A 55 27.58 -5.92 -14.40
C ILE A 55 27.37 -4.93 -15.55
N PRO A 56 28.37 -4.68 -16.42
CA PRO A 56 28.22 -3.79 -17.55
C PRO A 56 27.02 -4.18 -18.43
N ARG A 57 26.24 -3.19 -18.87
CA ARG A 57 25.00 -3.41 -19.63
C ARG A 57 25.21 -4.36 -20.82
N HIS A 58 26.21 -4.10 -21.66
CA HIS A 58 26.53 -4.93 -22.82
C HIS A 58 26.89 -6.38 -22.46
N GLN A 59 27.35 -6.66 -21.23
CA GLN A 59 27.60 -8.04 -20.78
C GLN A 59 26.30 -8.71 -20.34
N TYR A 60 25.45 -7.97 -19.63
CA TYR A 60 24.16 -8.49 -19.15
C TYR A 60 23.19 -8.76 -20.32
N GLU A 61 23.17 -7.90 -21.35
CA GLU A 61 22.33 -8.07 -22.54
C GLU A 61 22.59 -9.40 -23.27
N ARG A 62 23.82 -9.93 -23.20
CA ARG A 62 24.18 -11.22 -23.82
C ARG A 62 23.49 -12.43 -23.20
N LEU A 63 22.87 -12.28 -22.03
CA LEU A 63 22.04 -13.34 -21.45
C LEU A 63 20.91 -13.73 -22.42
N THR A 64 20.39 -12.78 -23.21
CA THR A 64 19.39 -13.03 -24.27
C THR A 64 19.82 -14.09 -25.30
N GLU A 65 21.12 -14.24 -25.58
CA GLU A 65 21.67 -15.22 -26.53
C GLU A 65 21.42 -16.68 -26.08
N THR A 66 21.24 -16.88 -24.77
CA THR A 66 21.14 -18.21 -24.14
C THR A 66 19.84 -18.41 -23.35
N PHE A 67 19.07 -17.35 -23.11
CA PHE A 67 17.79 -17.43 -22.41
C PHE A 67 16.80 -18.30 -23.19
N ASN A 68 16.38 -19.40 -22.57
CA ASN A 68 15.45 -20.37 -23.15
C ASN A 68 14.67 -21.13 -22.07
N PRO A 69 13.54 -20.57 -21.57
CA PRO A 69 12.64 -21.28 -20.66
C PRO A 69 11.85 -22.39 -21.36
N HIS A 70 12.56 -23.38 -21.88
CA HIS A 70 12.04 -24.51 -22.66
C HIS A 70 11.06 -25.41 -21.89
N ARG A 71 10.99 -25.30 -20.56
CA ARG A 71 10.05 -26.03 -19.69
C ARG A 71 8.93 -25.14 -19.14
N PHE A 72 8.84 -23.88 -19.56
CA PHE A 72 7.73 -23.01 -19.20
C PHE A 72 6.40 -23.55 -19.73
N SER A 73 5.40 -23.53 -18.84
CA SER A 73 4.01 -23.79 -19.14
C SER A 73 3.15 -22.82 -18.34
N ALA A 74 2.37 -21.99 -19.05
CA ALA A 74 1.42 -21.08 -18.43
C ALA A 74 0.41 -21.83 -17.55
N ASP A 75 -0.10 -22.98 -18.02
CA ASP A 75 -1.06 -23.78 -17.27
C ASP A 75 -0.47 -24.32 -15.96
N THR A 76 0.83 -24.67 -15.94
CA THR A 76 1.50 -25.14 -14.72
C THR A 76 1.66 -24.02 -13.68
N TRP A 77 1.87 -22.78 -14.10
CA TRP A 77 1.87 -21.64 -13.17
C TRP A 77 0.46 -21.36 -12.63
N VAL A 78 -0.57 -21.43 -13.46
CA VAL A 78 -1.97 -21.28 -13.02
C VAL A 78 -2.38 -22.44 -12.10
N ASP A 79 -1.96 -23.67 -12.38
CA ASP A 79 -2.19 -24.83 -11.50
C ASP A 79 -1.65 -24.59 -10.10
N LEU A 80 -0.43 -24.06 -9.99
CA LEU A 80 0.16 -23.79 -8.68
C LEU A 80 -0.63 -22.71 -7.93
N ALA A 81 -1.04 -21.64 -8.62
CA ALA A 81 -1.84 -20.57 -8.03
C ALA A 81 -3.16 -21.11 -7.46
N GLU A 82 -3.89 -21.92 -8.24
CA GLU A 82 -5.13 -22.55 -7.81
C GLU A 82 -4.92 -23.54 -6.67
N GLN A 83 -3.88 -24.38 -6.74
CA GLN A 83 -3.53 -25.33 -5.68
C GLN A 83 -3.19 -24.63 -4.36
N ALA A 84 -2.61 -23.43 -4.44
CA ALA A 84 -2.30 -22.57 -3.31
C ALA A 84 -3.51 -21.81 -2.77
N GLY A 85 -4.63 -21.78 -3.50
CA GLY A 85 -5.80 -20.96 -3.17
C GLY A 85 -5.64 -19.47 -3.51
N ALA A 86 -4.64 -19.08 -4.31
CA ALA A 86 -4.53 -17.71 -4.79
C ALA A 86 -5.73 -17.36 -5.69
N GLN A 87 -6.26 -16.15 -5.54
CA GLN A 87 -7.40 -15.66 -6.33
C GLN A 87 -6.98 -14.83 -7.55
N TYR A 88 -5.69 -14.52 -7.64
CA TYR A 88 -5.08 -13.81 -8.75
C TYR A 88 -3.58 -14.09 -8.81
N ILE A 89 -3.00 -13.85 -9.99
CA ILE A 89 -1.55 -13.91 -10.24
C ILE A 89 -1.07 -12.50 -10.58
N THR A 90 0.06 -12.09 -10.01
CA THR A 90 0.83 -10.93 -10.45
C THR A 90 2.12 -11.42 -11.11
N VAL A 91 2.50 -10.94 -12.29
CA VAL A 91 3.68 -11.42 -13.02
C VAL A 91 4.51 -10.27 -13.59
N THR A 92 5.84 -10.35 -13.51
CA THR A 92 6.73 -9.38 -14.15
C THR A 92 6.64 -9.45 -15.67
N ALA A 93 6.01 -8.48 -16.33
CA ALA A 93 6.15 -8.30 -17.78
C ALA A 93 7.47 -7.64 -18.15
N LYS A 94 7.98 -6.76 -17.28
CA LYS A 94 9.29 -6.14 -17.39
C LYS A 94 9.81 -5.77 -16.00
N HIS A 95 11.03 -6.18 -15.65
CA HIS A 95 11.70 -5.77 -14.41
C HIS A 95 12.66 -4.59 -14.68
N HIS A 96 13.41 -4.16 -13.66
CA HIS A 96 14.35 -3.03 -13.78
C HIS A 96 15.43 -3.22 -14.85
N ASP A 97 15.80 -4.45 -15.18
CA ASP A 97 16.79 -4.73 -16.23
C ASP A 97 16.29 -4.37 -17.65
N GLY A 98 15.00 -4.04 -17.80
CA GLY A 98 14.38 -3.58 -19.04
C GLY A 98 13.96 -4.70 -19.99
N PHE A 99 14.23 -5.97 -19.65
CA PHE A 99 13.90 -7.09 -20.52
C PHE A 99 12.39 -7.38 -20.51
N CYS A 100 11.78 -7.35 -21.69
CA CYS A 100 10.34 -7.54 -21.83
C CYS A 100 10.00 -9.04 -22.02
N LEU A 101 9.17 -9.59 -21.14
CA LEU A 101 8.60 -10.94 -21.25
C LEU A 101 7.37 -11.01 -22.16
N PHE A 102 7.06 -9.92 -22.86
CA PHE A 102 5.96 -9.77 -23.80
C PHE A 102 6.46 -9.23 -25.14
N ASP A 103 5.68 -9.39 -26.22
CA ASP A 103 6.10 -8.99 -27.57
C ASP A 103 5.90 -7.48 -27.83
N SER A 104 6.68 -6.63 -27.17
CA SER A 104 6.63 -5.17 -27.38
C SER A 104 7.12 -4.79 -28.78
N ALA A 105 6.40 -3.90 -29.47
CA ALA A 105 6.84 -3.31 -30.73
C ALA A 105 7.86 -2.16 -30.52
N LEU A 106 8.11 -1.76 -29.28
CA LEU A 106 8.92 -0.59 -28.94
C LEU A 106 10.37 -0.90 -28.58
N THR A 107 10.75 -2.18 -28.52
CA THR A 107 12.12 -2.61 -28.21
C THR A 107 12.41 -4.00 -28.79
N ASP A 108 13.66 -4.24 -29.18
CA ASP A 108 14.16 -5.57 -29.53
C ASP A 108 14.64 -6.37 -28.30
N TYR A 109 14.74 -5.74 -27.14
CA TYR A 109 15.16 -6.36 -25.88
C TYR A 109 13.99 -7.07 -25.19
N LYS A 110 13.52 -8.13 -25.85
CA LYS A 110 12.31 -8.87 -25.50
C LYS A 110 12.43 -10.38 -25.73
N ILE A 111 11.56 -11.14 -25.07
CA ILE A 111 11.63 -12.60 -25.03
C ILE A 111 11.41 -13.28 -26.39
N THR A 112 10.60 -12.67 -27.27
CA THR A 112 10.36 -13.18 -28.63
C THR A 112 11.61 -13.14 -29.52
N ASN A 113 12.61 -12.33 -29.16
CA ASN A 113 13.91 -12.26 -29.82
C ASN A 113 14.97 -13.19 -29.19
N THR A 114 14.59 -14.06 -28.25
CA THR A 114 15.47 -15.09 -27.66
C THR A 114 15.22 -16.45 -28.30
N ARG A 115 16.00 -17.47 -27.92
CA ARG A 115 15.78 -18.87 -28.37
C ARG A 115 14.40 -19.43 -28.00
N PHE A 116 13.72 -18.82 -27.03
CA PHE A 116 12.36 -19.20 -26.66
C PHE A 116 11.33 -18.86 -27.73
N GLY A 117 11.48 -17.71 -28.39
CA GLY A 117 10.68 -17.29 -29.55
C GLY A 117 9.18 -17.09 -29.31
N ARG A 118 8.71 -17.12 -28.07
CA ARG A 118 7.29 -17.09 -27.68
C ARG A 118 6.97 -15.93 -26.74
N ASP A 119 5.74 -15.45 -26.78
CA ASP A 119 5.22 -14.40 -25.88
C ASP A 119 4.72 -15.01 -24.56
N LEU A 120 5.56 -14.97 -23.52
CA LEU A 120 5.25 -15.57 -22.22
C LEU A 120 4.06 -14.90 -21.54
N ILE A 121 3.98 -13.57 -21.57
CA ILE A 121 2.90 -12.82 -20.94
C ILE A 121 1.58 -13.07 -21.67
N GLY A 122 1.60 -13.09 -23.01
CA GLY A 122 0.42 -13.44 -23.81
C GLY A 122 -0.10 -14.85 -23.52
N GLU A 123 0.79 -15.83 -23.42
CA GLU A 123 0.42 -17.21 -23.06
C GLU A 123 -0.19 -17.33 -21.65
N LEU A 124 0.38 -16.62 -20.67
CA LEU A 124 -0.13 -16.62 -19.30
C LEU A 124 -1.49 -15.93 -19.19
N ILE A 125 -1.68 -14.79 -19.87
CA ILE A 125 -2.98 -14.10 -19.95
C ILE A 125 -4.04 -15.04 -20.55
N ALA A 126 -3.71 -15.72 -21.65
CA ALA A 126 -4.63 -16.66 -22.28
C ALA A 126 -4.99 -17.82 -21.34
N ALA A 127 -4.03 -18.40 -20.61
CA ALA A 127 -4.30 -19.45 -19.64
C ALA A 127 -5.19 -18.98 -18.48
N CYS A 128 -4.90 -17.79 -17.93
CA CYS A 128 -5.70 -17.18 -16.88
C CYS A 128 -7.15 -16.94 -17.33
N GLN A 129 -7.34 -16.37 -18.52
CA GLN A 129 -8.68 -16.13 -19.09
C GLN A 129 -9.46 -17.43 -19.30
N ARG A 130 -8.82 -18.50 -19.80
CA ARG A 130 -9.46 -19.82 -19.96
C ARG A 130 -9.94 -20.42 -18.64
N ARG A 131 -9.23 -20.16 -17.54
CA ARG A 131 -9.48 -20.77 -16.23
C ARG A 131 -10.23 -19.85 -15.26
N GLY A 132 -10.52 -18.61 -15.67
CA GLY A 132 -11.13 -17.61 -14.79
C GLY A 132 -10.20 -17.11 -13.68
N MET A 133 -8.90 -17.37 -13.78
CA MET A 133 -7.89 -16.80 -12.90
C MET A 133 -7.66 -15.33 -13.26
N ARG A 134 -7.66 -14.45 -12.26
CA ARG A 134 -7.38 -13.03 -12.48
C ARG A 134 -5.89 -12.79 -12.64
N LEU A 135 -5.51 -11.86 -13.52
CA LEU A 135 -4.11 -11.52 -13.76
C LEU A 135 -3.83 -10.02 -13.61
N VAL A 136 -2.84 -9.70 -12.79
CA VAL A 136 -2.23 -8.39 -12.64
C VAL A 136 -0.85 -8.42 -13.31
N ILE A 137 -0.53 -7.42 -14.13
CA ILE A 137 0.77 -7.35 -14.80
C ILE A 137 1.67 -6.40 -14.03
N TYR A 138 2.78 -6.90 -13.51
CA TYR A 138 3.84 -6.06 -12.99
C TYR A 138 4.61 -5.43 -14.15
N TYR A 139 4.82 -4.12 -14.05
CA TYR A 139 5.61 -3.36 -15.01
C TYR A 139 6.54 -2.40 -14.28
N SER A 140 7.84 -2.55 -14.55
CA SER A 140 8.82 -1.63 -14.01
C SER A 140 8.93 -0.34 -14.83
N GLN A 141 8.68 0.82 -14.21
CA GLN A 141 9.04 2.10 -14.82
C GLN A 141 10.56 2.34 -14.86
N PRO A 142 11.37 2.05 -13.83
CA PRO A 142 12.83 1.99 -14.00
C PRO A 142 13.24 1.01 -15.09
N ASP A 143 14.24 1.41 -15.89
CA ASP A 143 14.69 0.62 -17.04
C ASP A 143 16.19 0.81 -17.25
N TRP A 144 17.00 -0.14 -16.78
CA TRP A 144 18.46 -0.09 -16.86
C TRP A 144 19.00 -0.33 -18.26
N TYR A 145 18.16 -0.77 -19.20
CA TYR A 145 18.50 -0.95 -20.61
C TYR A 145 18.28 0.34 -21.42
N HIS A 146 17.17 1.03 -21.21
CA HIS A 146 16.77 2.15 -22.08
C HIS A 146 17.77 3.34 -22.02
N PRO A 147 18.25 3.86 -23.17
CA PRO A 147 19.32 4.88 -23.20
C PRO A 147 18.90 6.23 -22.60
N ASN A 148 17.60 6.53 -22.58
CA ASN A 148 17.06 7.77 -22.00
C ASN A 148 16.67 7.64 -20.51
N PHE A 149 16.83 6.46 -19.89
CA PHE A 149 16.59 6.33 -18.45
C PHE A 149 17.76 6.90 -17.64
N ALA A 150 17.44 7.68 -16.60
CA ALA A 150 18.42 8.21 -15.65
C ALA A 150 17.94 7.93 -14.22
N HIS A 151 18.66 7.12 -13.45
CA HIS A 151 18.23 6.70 -12.11
C HIS A 151 18.40 7.83 -11.07
N ARG A 152 19.62 8.41 -10.94
CA ARG A 152 19.94 9.61 -10.11
C ARG A 152 21.12 10.39 -10.71
N ARG A 153 21.41 11.60 -10.22
CA ARG A 153 22.64 12.35 -10.57
C ARG A 153 23.85 11.52 -10.11
N GLY A 154 24.63 10.98 -11.05
CA GLY A 154 25.71 10.02 -10.76
C GLY A 154 25.29 8.55 -10.67
N ALA A 155 24.00 8.22 -10.85
CA ALA A 155 23.52 6.85 -10.95
C ALA A 155 22.95 6.59 -12.36
N PHE A 156 23.78 5.85 -13.10
CA PHE A 156 23.58 5.16 -14.38
C PHE A 156 23.28 5.99 -15.60
N LYS A 157 24.38 6.16 -16.35
CA LYS A 157 24.38 6.28 -17.81
C LYS A 157 25.42 5.34 -18.46
N ASP A 158 26.25 4.67 -17.66
CA ASP A 158 26.87 3.36 -17.91
C ASP A 158 27.38 2.84 -16.56
N LEU A 159 27.48 1.53 -16.35
CA LEU A 159 28.21 0.98 -15.20
C LEU A 159 29.73 1.28 -15.25
N GLN A 160 30.18 2.05 -16.23
CA GLN A 160 31.42 2.84 -16.30
C GLN A 160 31.22 3.96 -17.35
N ASN A 161 31.07 5.22 -16.90
CA ASN A 161 31.10 6.48 -17.65
C ASN A 161 30.62 6.50 -19.13
N PRO A 162 29.47 7.12 -19.45
CA PRO A 162 29.15 7.40 -20.84
C PRO A 162 30.08 8.47 -21.43
N PRO A 163 30.16 8.58 -22.77
CA PRO A 163 30.80 9.72 -23.40
C PRO A 163 30.10 11.04 -22.98
N PRO A 164 30.84 12.17 -22.89
CA PRO A 164 30.35 13.46 -22.37
C PRO A 164 29.15 14.08 -23.10
N ASP A 165 28.84 13.61 -24.31
CA ASP A 165 27.89 14.20 -25.25
C ASP A 165 26.48 13.62 -25.19
N GLN A 166 26.30 12.38 -24.72
CA GLN A 166 24.98 11.79 -24.58
C GLN A 166 24.20 12.52 -23.47
N ARG A 167 22.95 12.90 -23.72
CA ARG A 167 22.04 13.50 -22.72
C ARG A 167 20.72 12.73 -22.75
N PRO A 168 20.30 12.10 -21.64
CA PRO A 168 19.04 11.38 -21.59
C PRO A 168 17.86 12.29 -21.94
N ASP A 169 17.05 11.88 -22.92
CA ASP A 169 15.81 12.55 -23.30
C ASP A 169 14.65 11.97 -22.49
N TRP A 170 14.42 12.54 -21.30
CA TRP A 170 13.44 12.02 -20.35
C TRP A 170 12.00 11.97 -20.92
N PRO A 171 11.50 12.98 -21.63
CA PRO A 171 10.20 12.89 -22.31
C PRO A 171 10.08 11.67 -23.24
N LYS A 172 11.08 11.37 -24.07
CA LYS A 172 11.06 10.17 -24.93
C LYS A 172 10.99 8.87 -24.12
N PHE A 173 11.67 8.82 -22.98
CA PHE A 173 11.56 7.67 -22.08
C PHE A 173 10.16 7.53 -21.47
N GLN A 174 9.54 8.64 -21.07
CA GLN A 174 8.17 8.63 -20.58
C GLN A 174 7.19 8.15 -21.67
N ASP A 175 7.40 8.56 -22.93
CA ASP A 175 6.58 8.11 -24.07
C ASP A 175 6.77 6.61 -24.33
N TYR A 176 7.99 6.08 -24.21
CA TYR A 176 8.26 4.64 -24.25
C TYR A 176 7.52 3.87 -23.15
N VAL A 177 7.58 4.36 -21.90
CA VAL A 177 6.86 3.76 -20.76
C VAL A 177 5.34 3.79 -20.98
N GLU A 178 4.78 4.93 -21.39
CA GLU A 178 3.34 5.04 -21.70
C GLU A 178 2.94 4.11 -22.85
N GLY A 179 3.79 4.00 -23.88
CA GLY A 179 3.60 3.11 -25.02
C GLY A 179 3.55 1.63 -24.61
N GLN A 180 4.52 1.15 -23.81
CA GLN A 180 4.53 -0.24 -23.35
C GLN A 180 3.35 -0.57 -22.43
N VAL A 181 2.98 0.35 -21.53
CA VAL A 181 1.77 0.17 -20.70
C VAL A 181 0.52 0.11 -21.58
N ARG A 182 0.44 0.93 -22.63
CA ARG A 182 -0.64 0.87 -23.62
C ARG A 182 -0.72 -0.49 -24.30
N GLU A 183 0.40 -1.02 -24.81
CA GLU A 183 0.45 -2.36 -25.42
C GLU A 183 -0.13 -3.43 -24.49
N LEU A 184 0.26 -3.42 -23.22
CA LEU A 184 -0.21 -4.39 -22.22
C LEU A 184 -1.71 -4.31 -21.97
N VAL A 185 -2.31 -3.11 -21.99
CA VAL A 185 -3.74 -2.92 -21.72
C VAL A 185 -4.63 -2.98 -22.97
N THR A 186 -4.06 -3.00 -24.19
CA THR A 186 -4.84 -3.07 -25.44
C THR A 186 -4.65 -4.36 -26.23
N ASN A 187 -3.47 -4.98 -26.20
CA ASN A 187 -3.14 -6.07 -27.14
C ASN A 187 -3.50 -7.47 -26.63
N TYR A 188 -3.73 -7.62 -25.32
CA TYR A 188 -3.86 -8.93 -24.66
C TYR A 188 -5.28 -9.25 -24.16
N GLY A 189 -6.26 -8.45 -24.57
CA GLY A 189 -7.64 -8.60 -24.10
C GLY A 189 -7.80 -8.11 -22.66
N ARG A 190 -8.44 -8.92 -21.80
CA ARG A 190 -8.74 -8.53 -20.43
C ARG A 190 -7.53 -8.72 -19.52
N VAL A 191 -7.18 -7.66 -18.79
CA VAL A 191 -6.19 -7.67 -17.70
C VAL A 191 -6.83 -7.08 -16.44
N ASP A 192 -6.65 -7.74 -15.29
CA ASP A 192 -7.31 -7.37 -14.03
C ASP A 192 -6.53 -6.31 -13.24
N GLY A 193 -5.29 -6.00 -13.60
CA GLY A 193 -4.52 -4.96 -12.95
C GLY A 193 -3.16 -4.66 -13.58
N ILE A 194 -2.59 -3.53 -13.19
CA ILE A 194 -1.22 -3.14 -13.49
C ILE A 194 -0.52 -2.77 -12.18
N TRP A 195 0.57 -3.47 -11.89
CA TRP A 195 1.39 -3.25 -10.70
C TRP A 195 2.67 -2.53 -11.12
N LEU A 196 2.75 -1.23 -10.84
CA LEU A 196 3.87 -0.37 -11.22
C LEU A 196 4.98 -0.43 -10.15
N ASP A 197 6.25 -0.21 -10.51
CA ASP A 197 7.38 -0.17 -9.56
C ASP A 197 8.30 1.05 -9.71
N GLY A 198 7.70 2.23 -9.81
CA GLY A 198 8.39 3.51 -9.98
C GLY A 198 8.64 4.25 -8.68
N SER A 199 8.68 3.59 -7.53
CA SER A 199 8.52 4.29 -6.26
C SER A 199 9.61 5.38 -5.99
N HIS A 200 10.78 5.28 -6.62
CA HIS A 200 11.94 6.15 -6.38
C HIS A 200 11.91 7.55 -7.02
N LYS A 201 10.91 7.93 -7.82
CA LYS A 201 10.76 9.33 -8.32
C LYS A 201 9.38 9.93 -8.01
N SER A 202 9.22 11.21 -8.36
CA SER A 202 7.97 11.96 -8.21
C SER A 202 6.91 11.49 -9.20
N GLU A 203 5.66 11.85 -8.92
CA GLU A 203 4.53 11.58 -9.82
C GLU A 203 4.78 12.13 -11.23
N ALA A 204 5.17 13.40 -11.33
CA ALA A 204 5.43 14.07 -12.61
C ALA A 204 6.59 13.42 -13.39
N ALA A 205 7.63 12.95 -12.69
CA ALA A 205 8.72 12.22 -13.33
C ALA A 205 8.21 10.91 -13.97
N TRP A 206 7.20 10.27 -13.38
CA TRP A 206 6.62 9.05 -13.93
C TRP A 206 5.38 9.25 -14.79
N ARG A 207 4.85 10.48 -14.87
CA ARG A 207 3.49 10.74 -15.37
C ARG A 207 2.47 9.79 -14.75
N GLY A 208 2.57 9.54 -13.44
CA GLY A 208 1.79 8.50 -12.76
C GLY A 208 0.27 8.62 -12.94
N ARG A 209 -0.25 9.85 -12.90
CA ARG A 209 -1.65 10.16 -13.19
C ARG A 209 -2.05 9.82 -14.61
N ARG A 210 -1.21 10.17 -15.59
CA ARG A 210 -1.45 9.87 -17.01
C ARG A 210 -1.48 8.37 -17.25
N LEU A 211 -0.56 7.62 -16.65
CA LEU A 211 -0.54 6.15 -16.72
C LEU A 211 -1.81 5.56 -16.08
N TYR A 212 -2.21 6.04 -14.90
CA TYR A 212 -3.44 5.60 -14.25
C TYR A 212 -4.67 5.86 -15.14
N GLU A 213 -4.81 7.07 -15.68
CA GLU A 213 -5.91 7.42 -16.60
C GLU A 213 -5.91 6.55 -17.85
N LEU A 214 -4.74 6.32 -18.46
CA LEU A 214 -4.58 5.41 -19.60
C LEU A 214 -5.07 4.00 -19.26
N ILE A 215 -4.65 3.45 -18.14
CA ILE A 215 -5.04 2.10 -17.72
C ILE A 215 -6.56 2.06 -17.51
N LYS A 216 -7.15 3.05 -16.85
CA LYS A 216 -8.60 3.11 -16.59
C LYS A 216 -9.43 3.38 -17.85
N GLU A 217 -8.88 4.06 -18.85
CA GLU A 217 -9.51 4.29 -20.15
C GLU A 217 -9.73 2.96 -20.89
N HIS A 218 -8.70 2.10 -20.96
CA HIS A 218 -8.75 0.83 -21.70
C HIS A 218 -9.27 -0.32 -20.83
N GLN A 219 -9.00 -0.31 -19.53
CA GLN A 219 -9.36 -1.36 -18.58
C GLN A 219 -9.97 -0.74 -17.30
N PRO A 220 -11.23 -0.23 -17.35
CA PRO A 220 -11.84 0.49 -16.22
C PRO A 220 -11.89 -0.30 -14.90
N HIS A 221 -11.85 -1.63 -14.98
CA HIS A 221 -11.92 -2.56 -13.85
C HIS A 221 -10.55 -2.96 -13.29
N ALA A 222 -9.46 -2.63 -13.99
CA ALA A 222 -8.12 -3.03 -13.60
C ALA A 222 -7.69 -2.32 -12.32
N VAL A 223 -7.09 -3.03 -11.36
CA VAL A 223 -6.51 -2.43 -10.15
C VAL A 223 -5.11 -1.87 -10.45
N VAL A 224 -4.78 -0.71 -9.89
CA VAL A 224 -3.46 -0.07 -10.06
C VAL A 224 -2.87 0.28 -8.70
N ASN A 225 -1.61 -0.07 -8.45
CA ASN A 225 -0.96 0.25 -7.17
C ASN A 225 -0.46 1.70 -7.11
N ASP A 226 -0.07 2.16 -5.91
CA ASP A 226 0.34 3.55 -5.67
C ASP A 226 1.81 3.88 -6.01
N ARG A 227 2.58 2.95 -6.57
CA ARG A 227 4.04 3.12 -6.75
C ARG A 227 4.43 4.10 -7.86
N ALA A 228 3.50 4.49 -8.73
CA ALA A 228 3.64 5.65 -9.61
C ALA A 228 3.21 6.98 -8.94
N ARG A 229 2.98 6.97 -7.63
CA ARG A 229 2.40 8.07 -6.82
C ARG A 229 0.92 8.36 -7.14
N CYS A 230 0.25 7.47 -7.86
CA CYS A 230 -1.18 7.51 -8.16
C CYS A 230 -1.66 6.05 -8.30
N GLY A 231 -2.78 5.68 -7.68
CA GLY A 231 -3.26 4.30 -7.67
C GLY A 231 -4.47 4.07 -6.75
N ASP A 232 -5.07 2.89 -6.87
CA ASP A 232 -6.24 2.41 -6.13
C ASP A 232 -5.89 1.82 -4.75
N PHE A 233 -4.69 1.23 -4.61
CA PHE A 233 -4.27 0.52 -3.40
C PHE A 233 -2.81 0.74 -3.04
N TYR A 234 -2.51 0.60 -1.74
CA TYR A 234 -1.17 0.76 -1.17
C TYR A 234 -0.38 -0.55 -1.18
N THR A 235 0.94 -0.49 -1.38
CA THR A 235 1.81 -1.69 -1.42
C THR A 235 2.89 -1.72 -0.34
N PRO A 236 2.57 -2.07 0.91
CA PRO A 236 3.60 -2.37 1.90
C PRO A 236 4.44 -3.57 1.44
N GLU A 237 5.73 -3.54 1.73
CA GLU A 237 6.68 -4.56 1.27
C GLU A 237 7.40 -5.18 2.47
N ARG A 238 7.30 -6.50 2.63
CA ARG A 238 7.89 -7.32 3.71
C ARG A 238 7.48 -6.99 5.16
N SER A 239 6.88 -5.84 5.43
CA SER A 239 6.41 -5.43 6.76
C SER A 239 5.05 -4.75 6.70
N LEU A 240 4.29 -4.87 7.79
CA LEU A 240 3.03 -4.17 7.97
C LEU A 240 3.24 -2.92 8.86
N PRO A 241 2.82 -1.73 8.41
CA PRO A 241 2.68 -0.56 9.27
C PRO A 241 1.66 -0.79 10.42
N ASP A 242 1.86 -0.12 11.55
CA ASP A 242 1.07 -0.33 12.79
C ASP A 242 -0.41 0.16 12.73
N ASP A 243 -0.81 0.95 11.72
CA ASP A 243 -2.16 1.55 11.64
C ASP A 243 -2.71 1.52 10.20
N LEU A 244 -3.15 0.32 9.78
CA LEU A 244 -3.55 0.01 8.40
C LEU A 244 -5.06 0.03 8.13
N GLY A 245 -5.91 0.13 9.16
CA GLY A 245 -7.37 -0.06 9.03
C GLY A 245 -8.12 0.95 8.15
N SER A 246 -7.41 1.88 7.51
CA SER A 246 -8.00 2.98 6.73
C SER A 246 -7.82 2.87 5.20
N TYR A 247 -7.14 1.85 4.65
CA TYR A 247 -6.85 1.79 3.20
C TYR A 247 -7.02 0.38 2.61
N LEU A 248 -7.33 0.33 1.31
CA LEU A 248 -7.10 -0.87 0.50
C LEU A 248 -5.59 -1.01 0.29
N PHE A 249 -5.02 -2.15 0.67
CA PHE A 249 -3.60 -2.42 0.49
C PHE A 249 -3.34 -3.88 0.16
N GLU A 250 -2.17 -4.13 -0.41
CA GLU A 250 -1.64 -5.45 -0.72
C GLU A 250 -0.19 -5.51 -0.26
N ALA A 251 0.07 -6.31 0.77
CA ALA A 251 1.41 -6.55 1.25
C ALA A 251 2.08 -7.63 0.41
N CYS A 252 3.22 -7.31 -0.19
CA CYS A 252 4.01 -8.30 -0.92
C CYS A 252 5.11 -8.93 -0.02
N GLN A 253 5.33 -10.23 -0.20
CA GLN A 253 6.39 -11.03 0.44
C GLN A 253 6.87 -12.11 -0.53
N SER A 254 8.04 -12.71 -0.31
CA SER A 254 8.56 -13.84 -1.10
C SER A 254 8.67 -15.10 -0.26
N VAL A 255 8.57 -16.28 -0.90
CA VAL A 255 8.88 -17.56 -0.24
C VAL A 255 10.37 -17.64 0.10
N GLN A 256 11.24 -17.15 -0.79
CA GLN A 256 12.66 -16.93 -0.48
C GLN A 256 12.80 -15.68 0.40
N THR A 257 13.72 -15.68 1.36
CA THR A 257 13.81 -14.57 2.33
C THR A 257 14.59 -13.36 1.82
N ILE A 258 15.41 -13.53 0.77
CA ILE A 258 16.38 -12.51 0.35
C ILE A 258 15.90 -11.71 -0.86
N HIS A 259 15.58 -12.37 -1.98
CA HIS A 259 15.24 -11.74 -3.26
C HIS A 259 13.84 -12.15 -3.76
N TRP A 260 13.36 -11.42 -4.77
CA TRP A 260 12.10 -11.73 -5.45
C TRP A 260 12.33 -12.70 -6.61
N GLY A 261 13.29 -12.39 -7.47
CA GLY A 261 13.77 -13.30 -8.50
C GLY A 261 14.52 -14.47 -7.89
N TRP A 262 14.57 -15.59 -8.61
CA TRP A 262 15.25 -16.79 -8.13
C TRP A 262 16.69 -16.52 -7.72
N MET A 263 17.01 -16.86 -6.48
CA MET A 263 18.37 -16.91 -5.96
C MET A 263 18.69 -18.35 -5.56
N LYS A 264 19.81 -18.86 -6.08
CA LYS A 264 20.34 -20.17 -5.71
C LYS A 264 20.74 -20.17 -4.23
N ASP A 265 20.41 -21.26 -3.54
CA ASP A 265 20.77 -21.47 -2.12
C ASP A 265 20.18 -20.41 -1.15
N SER A 266 19.14 -19.68 -1.57
CA SER A 266 18.43 -18.74 -0.69
C SER A 266 17.55 -19.50 0.31
N PRO A 267 17.59 -19.15 1.60
CA PRO A 267 16.72 -19.78 2.59
C PRO A 267 15.24 -19.44 2.31
N LEU A 268 14.36 -20.36 2.73
CA LEU A 268 12.92 -20.24 2.57
C LEU A 268 12.25 -19.93 3.92
N PHE A 269 11.21 -19.11 3.89
CA PHE A 269 10.26 -19.11 5.00
C PHE A 269 9.54 -20.46 5.09
N ASN A 270 9.30 -20.91 6.32
CA ASN A 270 8.47 -22.10 6.53
C ASN A 270 6.98 -21.75 6.38
N THR A 271 6.16 -22.75 6.10
CA THR A 271 4.72 -22.56 5.89
C THR A 271 3.99 -21.93 7.08
N PRO A 272 4.24 -22.33 8.35
CA PRO A 272 3.61 -21.67 9.50
C PRO A 272 3.84 -20.15 9.52
N HIS A 273 5.04 -19.68 9.20
CA HIS A 273 5.34 -18.25 9.12
C HIS A 273 4.57 -17.54 8.00
N LEU A 274 4.45 -18.18 6.83
CA LEU A 274 3.71 -17.63 5.69
C LEU A 274 2.19 -17.59 5.95
N VAL A 275 1.65 -18.61 6.61
CA VAL A 275 0.24 -18.65 7.05
C VAL A 275 -0.04 -17.60 8.13
N GLU A 276 0.86 -17.45 9.10
CA GLU A 276 0.76 -16.37 10.10
C GLU A 276 0.77 -14.99 9.43
N SER A 277 1.64 -14.79 8.44
CA SER A 277 1.69 -13.56 7.65
C SER A 277 0.38 -13.30 6.93
N LEU A 278 -0.20 -14.31 6.26
CA LEU A 278 -1.50 -14.22 5.60
C LEU A 278 -2.61 -13.82 6.59
N GLY A 279 -2.69 -14.47 7.76
CA GLY A 279 -3.66 -14.12 8.81
C GLY A 279 -3.48 -12.69 9.34
N ARG A 280 -2.22 -12.23 9.49
CA ARG A 280 -1.90 -10.84 9.85
C ARG A 280 -2.39 -9.84 8.80
N MET A 281 -2.18 -10.12 7.51
CA MET A 281 -2.67 -9.25 6.43
C MET A 281 -4.19 -9.18 6.41
N ALA A 282 -4.85 -10.34 6.52
CA ALA A 282 -6.31 -10.43 6.50
C ALA A 282 -6.92 -9.69 7.71
N ALA A 283 -6.36 -9.85 8.90
CA ALA A 283 -6.80 -9.16 10.12
C ALA A 283 -6.55 -7.64 10.07
N ALA A 284 -5.53 -7.19 9.33
CA ALA A 284 -5.33 -5.78 9.02
C ALA A 284 -6.24 -5.28 7.88
N GLY A 285 -7.00 -6.17 7.25
CA GLY A 285 -7.95 -5.86 6.19
C GLY A 285 -7.32 -5.70 4.81
N GLY A 286 -6.11 -6.20 4.57
CA GLY A 286 -5.46 -6.12 3.25
C GLY A 286 -5.28 -7.46 2.57
N ASN A 287 -4.64 -7.41 1.40
CA ASN A 287 -4.26 -8.59 0.63
C ASN A 287 -2.83 -9.01 0.95
N TYR A 288 -2.54 -10.29 0.78
CA TYR A 288 -1.20 -10.86 0.82
C TYR A 288 -0.80 -11.36 -0.56
N LEU A 289 0.24 -10.79 -1.13
CA LEU A 289 0.80 -11.19 -2.43
C LEU A 289 2.11 -11.94 -2.20
N LEU A 290 2.09 -13.26 -2.36
CA LEU A 290 3.22 -14.12 -2.05
C LEU A 290 3.98 -14.54 -3.32
N ASN A 291 5.26 -14.21 -3.37
CA ASN A 291 6.12 -14.38 -4.52
C ASN A 291 6.81 -15.74 -4.58
N VAL A 292 6.90 -16.27 -5.81
CA VAL A 292 7.81 -17.34 -6.21
C VAL A 292 8.77 -16.83 -7.30
N GLY A 293 10.00 -17.36 -7.30
CA GLY A 293 11.02 -17.10 -8.30
C GLY A 293 11.29 -18.36 -9.14
N PRO A 294 10.84 -18.43 -10.40
CA PRO A 294 11.11 -19.56 -11.28
C PRO A 294 12.59 -19.69 -11.67
N LEU A 295 13.01 -20.92 -11.96
CA LEU A 295 14.29 -21.27 -12.57
C LEU A 295 14.39 -20.73 -14.01
N PRO A 296 15.61 -20.56 -14.56
CA PRO A 296 15.79 -20.08 -15.93
C PRO A 296 15.19 -20.98 -17.02
N ASP A 297 14.84 -22.23 -16.71
CA ASP A 297 14.13 -23.13 -17.62
C ASP A 297 12.60 -22.90 -17.65
N GLY A 298 12.08 -22.01 -16.80
CA GLY A 298 10.65 -21.66 -16.69
C GLY A 298 9.88 -22.45 -15.63
N THR A 299 10.52 -23.40 -14.93
CA THR A 299 9.88 -24.16 -13.85
C THR A 299 10.00 -23.47 -12.49
N ILE A 300 9.00 -23.63 -11.63
CA ILE A 300 9.07 -23.15 -10.24
C ILE A 300 9.77 -24.22 -9.40
N PRO A 301 10.81 -23.89 -8.60
CA PRO A 301 11.46 -24.87 -7.72
C PRO A 301 10.46 -25.59 -6.83
N GLU A 302 10.58 -26.91 -6.74
CA GLU A 302 9.59 -27.74 -6.01
C GLU A 302 9.50 -27.37 -4.53
N GLU A 303 10.59 -26.92 -3.91
CA GLU A 303 10.59 -26.42 -2.53
C GLU A 303 9.73 -25.16 -2.34
N GLN A 304 9.67 -24.27 -3.33
CA GLN A 304 8.78 -23.11 -3.31
C GLN A 304 7.34 -23.53 -3.61
N ALA A 305 7.15 -24.40 -4.60
CA ALA A 305 5.84 -24.94 -4.96
C ALA A 305 5.20 -25.71 -3.79
N ALA A 306 5.99 -26.48 -3.03
CA ALA A 306 5.55 -27.19 -1.83
C ALA A 306 4.99 -26.23 -0.77
N ARG A 307 5.66 -25.10 -0.49
CA ARG A 307 5.15 -24.07 0.44
C ARG A 307 3.80 -23.52 -0.03
N MET A 308 3.67 -23.22 -1.32
CA MET A 308 2.41 -22.74 -1.90
C MET A 308 1.29 -23.79 -1.75
N ARG A 309 1.55 -25.07 -2.04
CA ARG A 309 0.55 -26.14 -1.88
C ARG A 309 0.18 -26.41 -0.41
N GLU A 310 1.14 -26.32 0.51
CA GLU A 310 0.89 -26.44 1.95
C GLU A 310 0.00 -25.30 2.47
N ILE A 311 0.24 -24.07 2.02
CA ILE A 311 -0.66 -22.92 2.27
C ILE A 311 -2.05 -23.19 1.71
N GLY A 312 -2.14 -23.71 0.48
CA GLY A 312 -3.41 -24.09 -0.12
C GLY A 312 -4.17 -25.18 0.65
N ALA A 313 -3.45 -26.16 1.22
CA ALA A 313 -4.04 -27.17 2.08
C ALA A 313 -4.62 -26.57 3.37
N TRP A 314 -3.96 -25.56 3.92
CA TRP A 314 -4.48 -24.77 5.04
C TRP A 314 -5.72 -23.97 4.65
N LEU A 315 -5.67 -23.27 3.50
CA LEU A 315 -6.79 -22.46 2.99
C LEU A 315 -8.02 -23.28 2.60
N ARG A 316 -7.88 -24.54 2.16
CA ARG A 316 -9.05 -25.41 1.94
C ARG A 316 -9.87 -25.65 3.20
N ARG A 317 -9.22 -25.65 4.37
CA ARG A 317 -9.90 -25.79 5.67
C ARG A 317 -10.32 -24.45 6.27
N ASN A 318 -9.45 -23.45 6.17
CA ASN A 318 -9.56 -22.19 6.91
C ASN A 318 -9.90 -20.98 6.03
N GLY A 319 -10.05 -21.15 4.72
CA GLY A 319 -10.21 -20.06 3.75
C GLY A 319 -11.44 -19.21 3.99
N GLU A 320 -12.46 -19.75 4.66
CA GLU A 320 -13.62 -19.01 5.11
C GLU A 320 -13.26 -17.83 6.03
N ALA A 321 -12.18 -17.92 6.81
CA ALA A 321 -11.69 -16.83 7.64
C ALA A 321 -10.91 -15.78 6.84
N ILE A 322 -10.41 -16.13 5.65
CA ILE A 322 -9.57 -15.26 4.82
C ILE A 322 -10.40 -14.53 3.77
N TYR A 323 -11.07 -15.26 2.88
CA TYR A 323 -11.71 -14.67 1.71
C TYR A 323 -12.97 -13.88 2.07
N ALA A 324 -13.14 -12.73 1.41
CA ALA A 324 -14.27 -11.82 1.61
C ALA A 324 -14.54 -11.46 3.09
N THR A 325 -13.51 -11.50 3.94
CA THR A 325 -13.60 -11.06 5.34
C THR A 325 -13.07 -9.64 5.49
N GLU A 326 -13.43 -8.97 6.57
CA GLU A 326 -12.90 -7.68 6.97
C GLU A 326 -11.94 -7.86 8.15
N GLY A 327 -10.87 -7.08 8.16
CA GLY A 327 -9.97 -7.01 9.32
C GLY A 327 -10.70 -6.47 10.54
N TYR A 328 -10.53 -7.12 11.68
CA TYR A 328 -11.24 -6.75 12.90
C TYR A 328 -10.26 -6.45 14.05
N PRO A 329 -10.08 -5.16 14.43
CA PRO A 329 -9.08 -4.75 15.42
C PRO A 329 -9.59 -4.97 16.84
N LEU A 330 -9.63 -6.23 17.27
CA LEU A 330 -9.96 -6.59 18.66
C LEU A 330 -9.06 -5.83 19.64
N GLU A 331 -9.68 -5.36 20.73
CA GLU A 331 -8.96 -4.84 21.89
C GLU A 331 -8.42 -6.00 22.75
N THR A 332 -7.63 -6.91 22.18
CA THR A 332 -7.21 -8.13 22.90
C THR A 332 -6.17 -7.88 23.98
N GLY A 333 -5.48 -6.73 23.96
CA GLY A 333 -4.27 -6.50 24.76
C GLY A 333 -3.10 -7.46 24.43
N SER A 334 -3.30 -8.42 23.51
CA SER A 334 -2.36 -9.49 23.19
C SER A 334 -2.17 -9.60 21.67
N PRO A 335 -0.91 -9.49 21.17
CA PRO A 335 -0.62 -9.63 19.74
C PRO A 335 -0.74 -11.08 19.23
N GLN A 336 -1.16 -12.03 20.07
CA GLN A 336 -1.21 -13.46 19.78
C GLN A 336 -2.58 -13.96 19.28
N VAL A 337 -3.63 -13.13 19.39
CA VAL A 337 -4.95 -13.40 18.82
C VAL A 337 -5.33 -12.27 17.90
N LEU A 338 -5.58 -12.61 16.63
CA LEU A 338 -6.09 -11.67 15.63
C LEU A 338 -7.51 -12.06 15.24
N ALA A 339 -8.22 -11.14 14.60
CA ALA A 339 -9.56 -11.43 14.12
C ALA A 339 -9.84 -10.89 12.73
N THR A 340 -10.67 -11.64 12.03
CA THR A 340 -11.39 -11.20 10.84
C THR A 340 -12.87 -11.43 11.04
N ARG A 341 -13.68 -10.76 10.23
CA ARG A 341 -15.12 -10.78 10.34
C ARG A 341 -15.77 -10.97 8.97
N ARG A 342 -16.85 -11.75 8.90
CA ARG A 342 -17.71 -11.79 7.71
C ARG A 342 -19.18 -11.84 8.10
N GLY A 343 -19.95 -10.83 7.72
CA GLY A 343 -21.31 -10.69 8.24
C GLY A 343 -21.30 -10.55 9.75
N SER A 344 -22.07 -11.37 10.48
CA SER A 344 -22.04 -11.44 11.94
C SER A 344 -20.94 -12.37 12.50
N ASP A 345 -20.33 -13.20 11.65
CA ASP A 345 -19.36 -14.21 12.08
C ASP A 345 -17.98 -13.60 12.34
N ILE A 346 -17.31 -14.11 13.36
CA ILE A 346 -15.95 -13.71 13.75
C ILE A 346 -15.04 -14.93 13.70
N PHE A 347 -13.88 -14.75 13.08
CA PHE A 347 -12.84 -15.76 13.01
C PHE A 347 -11.62 -15.28 13.79
N LEU A 348 -11.19 -16.08 14.77
CA LEU A 348 -10.04 -15.79 15.62
C LEU A 348 -8.85 -16.61 15.20
N TYR A 349 -7.74 -15.95 14.87
CA TYR A 349 -6.47 -16.59 14.57
C TYR A 349 -5.66 -16.75 15.85
N LEU A 350 -5.45 -17.99 16.28
CA LEU A 350 -4.59 -18.31 17.41
C LEU A 350 -3.15 -18.43 16.91
N LEU A 351 -2.41 -17.32 16.90
CA LEU A 351 -1.02 -17.28 16.41
C LEU A 351 -0.07 -18.05 17.33
N ARG A 352 -0.46 -18.19 18.60
CA ARG A 352 0.20 -19.06 19.58
C ARG A 352 -0.86 -19.92 20.22
N TRP A 353 -0.59 -21.22 20.28
CA TRP A 353 -1.50 -22.14 20.94
C TRP A 353 -1.51 -21.87 22.45
N PRO A 354 -2.69 -21.74 23.08
CA PRO A 354 -2.78 -21.52 24.52
C PRO A 354 -2.27 -22.70 25.35
N GLU A 355 -1.69 -22.42 26.51
CA GLU A 355 -1.26 -23.46 27.47
C GLU A 355 -2.43 -24.08 28.25
N HIS A 356 -3.59 -23.40 28.26
CA HIS A 356 -4.77 -23.81 28.99
C HIS A 356 -5.91 -24.14 28.04
N SER A 357 -6.75 -25.10 28.43
CA SER A 357 -7.96 -25.48 27.69
C SER A 357 -9.05 -24.40 27.69
N ARG A 358 -8.86 -23.33 28.50
CA ARG A 358 -9.73 -22.16 28.59
C ARG A 358 -8.92 -20.88 28.39
N ILE A 359 -9.41 -20.01 27.51
CA ILE A 359 -8.87 -18.66 27.27
C ILE A 359 -9.97 -17.61 27.33
N VAL A 360 -9.60 -16.35 27.59
CA VAL A 360 -10.50 -15.20 27.48
C VAL A 360 -10.00 -14.32 26.34
N VAL A 361 -10.90 -14.01 25.40
CA VAL A 361 -10.65 -13.14 24.26
C VAL A 361 -11.35 -11.80 24.51
N PRO A 362 -10.61 -10.74 24.86
CA PRO A 362 -11.22 -9.45 25.16
C PRO A 362 -11.90 -8.82 23.94
N GLY A 363 -12.90 -7.98 24.20
CA GLY A 363 -13.56 -7.17 23.17
C GLY A 363 -14.69 -7.85 22.40
N ILE A 364 -15.01 -9.12 22.67
CA ILE A 364 -16.23 -9.78 22.19
C ILE A 364 -17.21 -9.87 23.35
N LEU A 365 -18.29 -9.08 23.32
CA LEU A 365 -19.20 -8.92 24.46
C LEU A 365 -20.52 -9.70 24.31
N SER A 366 -20.74 -10.31 23.15
CA SER A 366 -21.85 -11.23 22.88
C SER A 366 -21.38 -12.68 22.99
N ALA A 367 -22.23 -13.55 23.52
CA ALA A 367 -22.04 -14.99 23.39
C ALA A 367 -22.47 -15.45 21.97
N PRO A 368 -21.65 -16.26 21.27
CA PRO A 368 -22.04 -16.85 19.99
C PRO A 368 -23.04 -17.99 20.19
N GLU A 369 -23.77 -18.35 19.13
CA GLU A 369 -24.59 -19.57 19.11
C GLU A 369 -23.72 -20.82 19.06
N SER A 370 -22.56 -20.73 18.41
CA SER A 370 -21.58 -21.82 18.36
C SER A 370 -20.17 -21.30 18.23
N ALA A 371 -19.22 -22.02 18.83
CA ALA A 371 -17.79 -21.85 18.63
C ALA A 371 -17.15 -23.19 18.26
N SER A 372 -16.24 -23.20 17.29
CA SER A 372 -15.54 -24.41 16.84
C SER A 372 -14.16 -24.10 16.28
N LEU A 373 -13.25 -25.08 16.31
CA LEU A 373 -12.00 -24.99 15.56
C LEU A 373 -12.28 -25.32 14.09
N LEU A 374 -12.08 -24.33 13.23
CA LEU A 374 -12.41 -24.42 11.82
C LEU A 374 -11.61 -25.56 11.14
N GLY A 375 -12.28 -26.33 10.28
CA GLY A 375 -11.67 -27.47 9.61
C GLY A 375 -11.48 -28.72 10.48
N THR A 376 -12.10 -28.78 11.67
CA THR A 376 -12.07 -29.93 12.58
C THR A 376 -13.46 -30.20 13.17
N ASP A 377 -13.64 -31.36 13.83
CA ASP A 377 -14.87 -31.69 14.56
C ASP A 377 -14.89 -31.14 16.01
N VAL A 378 -13.90 -30.30 16.38
CA VAL A 378 -13.77 -29.79 17.75
C VAL A 378 -14.71 -28.60 17.97
N VAL A 379 -15.75 -28.84 18.78
CA VAL A 379 -16.67 -27.82 19.29
C VAL A 379 -16.12 -27.25 20.59
N LEU A 380 -16.19 -25.93 20.73
CA LEU A 380 -15.72 -25.20 21.91
C LEU A 380 -16.91 -24.67 22.72
N GLY A 381 -16.76 -24.67 24.05
CA GLY A 381 -17.62 -23.88 24.91
C GLY A 381 -17.33 -22.39 24.71
N ALA A 382 -18.37 -21.56 24.64
CA ALA A 382 -18.22 -20.12 24.50
C ALA A 382 -19.23 -19.39 25.40
N GLU A 383 -18.72 -18.67 26.39
CA GLU A 383 -19.54 -17.96 27.37
C GLU A 383 -19.06 -16.52 27.51
N ARG A 384 -20.00 -15.61 27.78
CA ARG A 384 -19.66 -14.20 28.04
C ARG A 384 -18.83 -14.11 29.32
N ALA A 385 -17.74 -13.35 29.27
CA ALA A 385 -16.93 -12.93 30.41
C ALA A 385 -17.03 -11.40 30.60
N ASP A 386 -16.49 -10.89 31.70
CA ASP A 386 -16.63 -9.47 32.08
C ASP A 386 -16.06 -8.51 31.02
N GLU A 387 -14.89 -8.82 30.45
CA GLU A 387 -14.22 -7.98 29.45
C GLU A 387 -14.15 -8.61 28.04
N GLY A 388 -14.85 -9.73 27.81
CA GLY A 388 -14.74 -10.46 26.54
C GLY A 388 -15.51 -11.76 26.48
N LEU A 389 -15.00 -12.70 25.68
CA LEU A 389 -15.56 -14.03 25.49
C LEU A 389 -14.61 -15.08 26.07
N ALA A 390 -15.10 -15.93 26.96
CA ALA A 390 -14.35 -17.09 27.41
C ALA A 390 -14.61 -18.27 26.47
N LEU A 391 -13.54 -18.84 25.93
CA LEU A 391 -13.56 -20.08 25.15
C LEU A 391 -13.01 -21.22 26.00
N SER A 392 -13.67 -22.37 25.98
CA SER A 392 -13.27 -23.57 26.74
C SER A 392 -13.32 -24.82 25.87
N GLY A 393 -12.61 -25.87 26.30
CA GLY A 393 -12.54 -27.13 25.56
C GLY A 393 -11.48 -27.15 24.46
N LEU A 394 -10.51 -26.22 24.50
CA LEU A 394 -9.36 -26.28 23.60
C LEU A 394 -8.55 -27.56 23.87
N PRO A 395 -8.16 -28.32 22.84
CA PRO A 395 -7.30 -29.48 22.98
C PRO A 395 -5.94 -29.14 23.61
N ALA A 396 -5.30 -30.14 24.23
CA ALA A 396 -3.99 -29.98 24.87
C ALA A 396 -2.85 -29.62 23.88
N SER A 397 -3.07 -29.80 22.58
CA SER A 397 -2.12 -29.46 21.52
C SER A 397 -2.88 -28.94 20.30
N PRO A 398 -2.27 -28.06 19.50
CA PRO A 398 -2.95 -27.54 18.31
C PRO A 398 -3.27 -28.69 17.34
N PRO A 399 -4.42 -28.67 16.66
CA PRO A 399 -4.80 -29.70 15.70
C PRO A 399 -3.92 -29.71 14.44
N GLU A 400 -3.13 -28.65 14.23
CA GLU A 400 -2.24 -28.49 13.09
C GLU A 400 -1.00 -27.67 13.45
N ALA A 401 0.07 -27.81 12.65
CA ALA A 401 1.35 -27.13 12.89
C ALA A 401 1.34 -25.63 12.55
N SER A 402 0.38 -25.16 11.75
CA SER A 402 0.20 -23.75 11.37
C SER A 402 -0.78 -23.05 12.30
N VAL A 403 -1.26 -21.87 11.91
CA VAL A 403 -2.22 -21.08 12.70
C VAL A 403 -3.58 -21.79 12.76
N SER A 404 -4.08 -22.03 13.98
CA SER A 404 -5.43 -22.55 14.19
C SER A 404 -6.45 -21.41 14.22
N VAL A 405 -7.63 -21.65 13.64
CA VAL A 405 -8.70 -20.65 13.56
C VAL A 405 -9.93 -21.10 14.34
N VAL A 406 -10.43 -20.25 15.22
CA VAL A 406 -11.73 -20.46 15.88
C VAL A 406 -12.80 -19.70 15.10
N ALA A 407 -13.86 -20.38 14.67
CA ALA A 407 -15.04 -19.76 14.09
C ALA A 407 -16.11 -19.54 15.16
N LEU A 408 -16.57 -18.30 15.30
CA LEU A 408 -17.66 -17.88 16.18
C LEU A 408 -18.86 -17.48 15.33
N ARG A 409 -19.98 -18.18 15.50
CA ARG A 409 -21.23 -17.92 14.75
C ARG A 409 -22.24 -17.21 15.62
N PHE A 410 -22.88 -16.18 15.08
CA PHE A 410 -23.86 -15.38 15.80
C PHE A 410 -25.18 -15.27 15.02
N ALA A 411 -26.29 -15.41 15.73
CA ALA A 411 -27.65 -15.23 15.20
C ALA A 411 -27.89 -13.85 14.56
N GLY A 412 -27.13 -12.85 15.01
CA GLY A 412 -27.21 -11.46 14.56
C GLY A 412 -25.95 -10.69 14.93
N GLU A 413 -25.99 -9.37 14.76
CA GLU A 413 -24.84 -8.50 14.98
C GLU A 413 -24.28 -8.61 16.41
N PRO A 414 -23.04 -9.10 16.59
CA PRO A 414 -22.45 -9.21 17.92
C PRO A 414 -22.09 -7.84 18.49
N ARG A 415 -22.20 -7.69 19.81
CA ARG A 415 -21.68 -6.53 20.53
C ARG A 415 -20.19 -6.70 20.72
N LEU A 416 -19.42 -5.73 20.24
CA LEU A 416 -17.98 -5.79 20.28
C LEU A 416 -17.40 -4.48 20.81
N ARG A 417 -16.24 -4.58 21.46
CA ARG A 417 -15.39 -3.45 21.82
C ARG A 417 -14.20 -3.44 20.84
N LEU A 418 -14.13 -2.40 20.03
CA LEU A 418 -13.00 -2.17 19.14
C LEU A 418 -11.87 -1.54 19.94
N LYS A 419 -10.62 -1.88 19.59
CA LYS A 419 -9.46 -1.16 20.12
C LYS A 419 -9.63 0.32 19.77
N ALA A 420 -9.93 1.15 20.77
CA ALA A 420 -9.83 2.58 20.59
C ALA A 420 -8.36 2.86 20.26
N THR A 421 -8.07 3.54 19.14
CA THR A 421 -6.83 4.32 19.08
C THR A 421 -6.98 5.31 20.22
N ALA A 422 -6.28 5.06 21.34
CA ALA A 422 -6.32 5.95 22.49
C ALA A 422 -6.15 7.37 21.94
N PRO A 423 -7.15 8.25 22.11
CA PRO A 423 -7.05 9.58 21.57
C PRO A 423 -5.83 10.19 22.23
N GLU A 424 -4.78 10.45 21.44
CA GLU A 424 -3.55 11.08 21.93
C GLU A 424 -3.97 12.28 22.79
N GLU A 425 -3.67 12.22 24.10
CA GLU A 425 -4.08 13.25 25.05
C GLU A 425 -3.24 14.50 24.79
N LYS A 426 -3.69 15.29 23.82
CA LYS A 426 -3.17 16.64 23.56
C LYS A 426 -3.85 17.65 24.49
N PRO A 427 -3.12 18.69 24.93
CA PRO A 427 -3.67 19.72 25.80
C PRO A 427 -4.84 20.45 25.11
N ILE A 428 -5.73 21.01 25.93
CA ILE A 428 -6.74 21.97 25.47
C ILE A 428 -6.09 23.35 25.58
N VAL A 429 -6.00 24.06 24.46
CA VAL A 429 -5.43 25.41 24.47
C VAL A 429 -6.53 26.43 24.77
N GLU A 430 -6.34 27.18 25.85
CA GLU A 430 -7.25 28.25 26.26
C GLU A 430 -7.06 29.47 25.36
N VAL A 431 -8.14 29.95 24.74
CA VAL A 431 -8.15 31.16 23.92
C VAL A 431 -8.37 32.36 24.86
N PRO A 432 -7.37 33.23 25.04
CA PRO A 432 -7.46 34.34 25.99
C PRO A 432 -8.45 35.38 25.50
N GLU A 433 -9.05 36.14 26.42
CA GLU A 433 -10.03 37.16 26.05
C GLU A 433 -9.41 38.30 25.23
N THR A 434 -8.17 38.65 25.57
CA THR A 434 -7.31 39.66 24.92
C THR A 434 -5.97 39.01 24.52
N GLY A 435 -5.31 39.54 23.49
CA GLY A 435 -4.05 38.97 22.99
C GLY A 435 -4.22 37.80 22.02
N SER A 436 -3.09 37.31 21.50
CA SER A 436 -3.02 36.18 20.57
C SER A 436 -2.75 34.86 21.30
N VAL A 437 -3.07 33.75 20.64
CA VAL A 437 -2.75 32.41 21.10
C VAL A 437 -2.20 31.59 19.95
N ARG A 438 -1.11 30.86 20.22
CA ARG A 438 -0.41 30.00 19.29
C ARG A 438 -0.66 28.54 19.65
N PHE A 439 -0.88 27.70 18.65
CA PHE A 439 -0.99 26.25 18.79
C PHE A 439 0.11 25.58 17.97
N GLY A 440 1.07 24.94 18.65
CA GLY A 440 2.27 24.37 18.05
C GLY A 440 2.08 22.97 17.48
N ALA A 441 3.11 22.45 16.82
CA ALA A 441 3.13 21.09 16.27
C ALA A 441 2.96 20.01 17.36
N GLU A 442 3.52 20.25 18.54
CA GLU A 442 3.50 19.38 19.71
C GLU A 442 2.08 19.14 20.26
N ASP A 443 1.20 20.14 20.14
CA ASP A 443 -0.19 20.11 20.60
C ASP A 443 -1.16 19.54 19.55
N ALA A 444 -0.66 19.28 18.34
CA ALA A 444 -1.48 18.89 17.21
C ALA A 444 -1.82 17.40 17.24
N ARG A 445 -3.10 17.07 17.03
CA ARG A 445 -3.51 15.72 16.66
C ARG A 445 -3.36 15.56 15.16
N LEU A 446 -2.48 14.66 14.75
CA LEU A 446 -2.19 14.41 13.34
C LEU A 446 -3.17 13.36 12.79
N ARG A 447 -3.78 13.62 11.62
CA ARG A 447 -4.79 12.75 11.03
C ARG A 447 -4.55 12.52 9.54
N GLY A 448 -4.86 11.31 9.10
CA GLY A 448 -4.76 10.89 7.70
C GLY A 448 -3.35 10.44 7.31
N ARG A 449 -3.27 9.59 6.28
CA ARG A 449 -2.01 9.22 5.64
C ARG A 449 -1.96 9.83 4.25
N GLY A 450 -0.77 10.22 3.83
CA GLY A 450 -0.51 10.70 2.49
C GLY A 450 -0.04 9.61 1.54
N VAL A 451 0.50 10.00 0.39
CA VAL A 451 1.05 9.09 -0.63
C VAL A 451 2.06 8.14 0.01
N LYS A 452 2.03 6.84 -0.35
CA LYS A 452 2.85 5.79 0.26
C LYS A 452 2.72 5.61 1.77
N GLY A 453 1.55 5.91 2.33
CA GLY A 453 1.31 5.75 3.76
C GLY A 453 2.12 6.71 4.64
N HIS A 454 2.77 7.72 4.06
CA HIS A 454 3.47 8.75 4.81
C HIS A 454 2.49 9.41 5.78
N CYS A 455 2.72 9.22 7.07
CA CYS A 455 1.99 9.95 8.09
C CYS A 455 2.55 11.36 8.21
N LEU A 456 1.66 12.28 8.60
CA LEU A 456 2.12 13.50 9.23
C LEU A 456 2.93 13.12 10.46
N ARG A 457 4.03 13.82 10.69
CA ARG A 457 4.90 13.59 11.87
C ARG A 457 5.32 14.93 12.45
N VAL A 458 5.44 14.98 13.76
CA VAL A 458 6.14 16.08 14.43
C VAL A 458 7.64 15.78 14.36
N ALA A 459 8.39 16.65 13.69
CA ALA A 459 9.84 16.61 13.63
C ALA A 459 10.43 17.69 14.53
N GLU A 460 11.45 17.33 15.31
CA GLU A 460 12.19 18.25 16.17
C GLU A 460 13.47 18.73 15.49
N THR A 461 13.73 20.03 15.59
CA THR A 461 14.95 20.68 15.09
C THR A 461 15.44 21.69 16.13
N PRO A 462 16.69 22.17 16.05
CA PRO A 462 17.16 23.29 16.88
C PRO A 462 16.28 24.55 16.76
N ALA A 463 15.53 24.70 15.66
CA ALA A 463 14.62 25.82 15.42
C ALA A 463 13.19 25.57 15.96
N GLY A 464 12.93 24.42 16.59
CA GLY A 464 11.63 24.04 17.16
C GLY A 464 10.93 22.88 16.44
N ALA A 465 9.86 22.39 17.06
CA ALA A 465 9.00 21.34 16.54
C ALA A 465 8.15 21.82 15.36
N HIS A 466 7.96 20.98 14.34
CA HIS A 466 7.09 21.28 13.20
C HIS A 466 6.45 20.01 12.64
N ILE A 467 5.35 20.17 11.91
CA ILE A 467 4.64 19.09 11.23
C ILE A 467 5.13 18.98 9.79
N GLU A 468 5.64 17.81 9.43
CA GLU A 468 6.06 17.44 8.08
C GLU A 468 5.28 16.23 7.55
N GLY A 469 5.59 15.78 6.33
CA GLY A 469 5.01 14.56 5.74
C GLY A 469 3.65 14.77 5.05
N TRP A 470 3.32 16.02 4.74
CA TRP A 470 2.11 16.41 4.03
C TRP A 470 2.18 16.01 2.56
N THR A 471 1.54 14.88 2.25
CA THR A 471 1.51 14.29 0.93
C THR A 471 0.14 13.88 0.41
N ALA A 472 -0.96 14.30 1.03
CA ALA A 472 -2.29 14.16 0.42
C ALA A 472 -3.35 15.11 0.99
N LEU A 473 -4.47 15.25 0.26
CA LEU A 473 -5.57 16.17 0.58
C LEU A 473 -6.40 15.76 1.81
N GLN A 474 -6.42 14.47 2.15
CA GLN A 474 -7.11 13.94 3.33
C GLN A 474 -6.34 14.16 4.64
N GLN A 475 -5.04 14.47 4.56
CA GLN A 475 -4.25 14.74 5.76
C GLN A 475 -4.71 16.04 6.40
N ARG A 476 -4.75 16.06 7.72
CA ARG A 476 -5.14 17.24 8.48
C ARG A 476 -4.50 17.22 9.85
N VAL A 477 -4.38 18.40 10.43
CA VAL A 477 -4.00 18.56 11.83
C VAL A 477 -5.11 19.24 12.59
N GLU A 478 -5.30 18.81 13.84
CA GLU A 478 -6.40 19.24 14.69
C GLU A 478 -5.86 19.70 16.05
N TRP A 479 -6.24 20.91 16.47
CA TRP A 479 -5.97 21.42 17.82
C TRP A 479 -7.28 21.57 18.58
N THR A 480 -7.29 21.14 19.83
CA THR A 480 -8.46 21.34 20.69
C THR A 480 -8.29 22.65 21.44
N ILE A 481 -9.27 23.54 21.29
CA ILE A 481 -9.26 24.87 21.92
C ILE A 481 -10.47 25.03 22.85
N ARG A 482 -10.40 26.01 23.75
CA ARG A 482 -11.55 26.46 24.55
C ARG A 482 -11.60 27.98 24.54
N ALA A 483 -12.77 28.54 24.23
CA ALA A 483 -13.01 29.99 24.28
C ALA A 483 -14.11 30.32 25.29
N SER A 484 -13.93 31.41 26.06
CA SER A 484 -14.93 31.86 27.05
C SER A 484 -16.26 32.32 26.42
N GLY A 485 -16.25 32.68 25.13
CA GLY A 485 -17.43 33.07 24.36
C GLY A 485 -17.14 33.15 22.87
N PRO A 486 -18.16 33.42 22.02
CA PRO A 486 -17.96 33.56 20.59
C PRO A 486 -17.10 34.79 20.27
N ARG A 487 -16.03 34.63 19.49
CA ARG A 487 -15.08 35.73 19.20
C ARG A 487 -14.51 35.65 17.80
N ARG A 488 -14.44 36.80 17.12
CA ARG A 488 -13.79 36.93 15.81
C ARG A 488 -12.27 37.05 15.98
N ARG A 489 -11.51 36.24 15.22
CA ARG A 489 -10.04 36.20 15.26
C ARG A 489 -9.44 36.27 13.87
N VAL A 490 -8.29 36.91 13.74
CA VAL A 490 -7.41 36.79 12.57
C VAL A 490 -6.63 35.49 12.69
N VAL A 491 -6.54 34.75 11.59
CA VAL A 491 -5.84 33.46 11.50
C VAL A 491 -4.53 33.66 10.75
N ARG A 492 -3.44 33.23 11.37
CA ARG A 492 -2.11 33.14 10.75
C ARG A 492 -1.57 31.72 10.84
N ALA A 493 -0.78 31.29 9.87
CA ALA A 493 -0.06 30.03 9.91
C ALA A 493 1.43 30.27 9.67
N GLU A 494 2.30 29.64 10.45
CA GLU A 494 3.74 29.67 10.27
C GLU A 494 4.17 28.47 9.43
N LEU A 495 4.63 28.73 8.20
CA LEU A 495 4.87 27.73 7.16
C LEU A 495 6.28 27.82 6.59
N ALA A 496 6.83 26.70 6.15
CA ALA A 496 8.07 26.64 5.36
C ALA A 496 7.86 25.76 4.11
N CYS A 497 8.13 26.31 2.93
CA CYS A 497 7.86 25.65 1.67
C CYS A 497 8.76 26.23 0.56
N PRO A 498 9.74 25.49 0.02
CA PRO A 498 10.53 25.96 -1.11
C PRO A 498 9.63 26.46 -2.26
N GLY A 499 10.00 27.55 -2.92
CA GLY A 499 9.18 28.15 -3.99
C GLY A 499 8.69 27.19 -5.08
N LEU A 500 9.43 26.10 -5.35
CA LEU A 500 9.02 25.04 -6.28
C LEU A 500 7.70 24.34 -5.88
N TYR A 501 7.37 24.29 -4.60
CA TYR A 501 6.19 23.61 -4.03
C TYR A 501 5.11 24.59 -3.53
N ALA A 502 5.28 25.90 -3.78
CA ALA A 502 4.32 26.93 -3.44
C ALA A 502 3.01 26.81 -4.26
N GLY A 503 1.97 27.56 -3.88
CA GLY A 503 0.69 27.60 -4.57
C GLY A 503 -0.33 26.56 -4.09
N SER A 504 0.02 25.73 -3.09
CA SER A 504 -0.96 24.85 -2.44
C SER A 504 -2.04 25.66 -1.74
N ARG A 505 -3.32 25.40 -2.02
CA ARG A 505 -4.43 26.00 -1.27
C ARG A 505 -4.76 25.16 -0.05
N TYR A 506 -5.08 25.80 1.07
CA TYR A 506 -5.41 25.12 2.32
C TYR A 506 -6.48 25.89 3.09
N VAL A 507 -7.18 25.19 3.98
CA VAL A 507 -8.23 25.76 4.83
C VAL A 507 -7.83 25.64 6.30
N VAL A 508 -8.14 26.69 7.07
CA VAL A 508 -8.21 26.63 8.53
C VAL A 508 -9.67 26.82 8.93
N GLU A 509 -10.22 25.86 9.67
CA GLU A 509 -11.65 25.81 10.02
C GLU A 509 -11.87 25.48 11.51
N CYS A 510 -12.92 26.06 12.09
CA CYS A 510 -13.38 25.80 13.46
C CYS A 510 -14.92 25.82 13.47
N GLY A 511 -15.54 24.67 13.72
CA GLY A 511 -17.00 24.52 13.55
C GLY A 511 -17.42 24.76 12.10
N GLN A 512 -18.35 25.70 11.86
CA GLN A 512 -18.77 26.12 10.52
C GLN A 512 -17.90 27.27 9.95
N ALA A 513 -17.10 27.93 10.78
CA ALA A 513 -16.24 29.03 10.35
C ALA A 513 -14.98 28.50 9.65
N ARG A 514 -14.59 29.13 8.55
CA ARG A 514 -13.40 28.74 7.78
C ARG A 514 -12.77 29.94 7.08
N THR A 515 -11.46 29.87 6.89
CA THR A 515 -10.71 30.76 6.00
C THR A 515 -9.76 29.94 5.13
N ILE A 516 -9.47 30.43 3.93
CA ILE A 516 -8.64 29.72 2.93
C ILE A 516 -7.40 30.54 2.66
N GLY A 517 -6.23 29.91 2.74
CA GLY A 517 -4.95 30.47 2.35
C GLY A 517 -4.38 29.79 1.11
N GLU A 518 -3.34 30.40 0.57
CA GLU A 518 -2.45 29.81 -0.43
C GLU A 518 -1.02 29.86 0.10
N VAL A 519 -0.31 28.74 0.02
CA VAL A 519 1.07 28.62 0.51
C VAL A 519 1.99 29.48 -0.33
N ARG A 520 2.56 30.51 0.28
CA ARG A 520 3.66 31.29 -0.30
C ARG A 520 4.99 30.55 -0.16
N GLY A 521 5.83 30.68 -1.18
CA GLY A 521 7.16 30.07 -1.21
C GLY A 521 8.14 30.80 -0.29
N THR A 522 8.88 30.03 0.51
CA THR A 522 10.04 30.43 1.29
C THR A 522 11.32 29.87 0.66
N GLU A 523 12.49 30.23 1.19
CA GLU A 523 13.78 29.78 0.63
C GLU A 523 13.97 28.25 0.71
N SER A 524 13.44 27.60 1.76
CA SER A 524 13.59 26.17 2.00
C SER A 524 12.51 25.63 2.95
N PHE A 525 12.45 24.30 3.14
CA PHE A 525 11.61 23.68 4.18
C PHE A 525 12.04 23.98 5.63
N GLN A 526 13.13 24.76 5.80
CA GLN A 526 13.64 25.20 7.09
C GLN A 526 13.60 26.73 7.25
N HIS A 527 13.09 27.46 6.26
CA HIS A 527 12.89 28.91 6.31
C HIS A 527 11.41 29.21 6.55
N TRP A 528 11.10 29.84 7.69
CA TRP A 528 9.74 29.93 8.23
C TRP A 528 9.17 31.34 8.10
N GLU A 529 7.95 31.43 7.59
CA GLU A 529 7.25 32.69 7.44
C GLU A 529 5.80 32.61 7.95
N TRP A 530 5.36 33.69 8.57
CA TRP A 530 3.95 33.85 8.94
C TRP A 530 3.14 34.30 7.75
N GLN A 531 2.07 33.56 7.47
CA GLN A 531 1.12 33.85 6.40
C GLN A 531 -0.24 34.14 7.05
N GLU A 532 -0.80 35.33 6.80
CA GLU A 532 -2.16 35.67 7.21
C GLU A 532 -3.17 35.13 6.20
N LEU A 533 -4.20 34.44 6.69
CA LEU A 533 -5.23 33.82 5.84
C LEU A 533 -6.51 34.66 5.78
N GLY A 534 -6.89 35.29 6.89
CA GLY A 534 -8.18 35.99 7.04
C GLY A 534 -8.77 35.84 8.43
N THR A 535 -10.09 36.06 8.58
CA THR A 535 -10.76 36.01 9.90
C THR A 535 -11.76 34.87 10.01
N ILE A 536 -11.84 34.25 11.19
CA ILE A 536 -12.88 33.26 11.55
C ILE A 536 -13.62 33.69 12.83
N GLU A 537 -14.86 33.23 12.97
CA GLU A 537 -15.64 33.35 14.21
C GLU A 537 -15.54 32.04 15.00
N LEU A 538 -14.93 32.10 16.17
CA LEU A 538 -14.84 30.96 17.07
C LEU A 538 -16.16 30.79 17.83
N PRO A 539 -16.69 29.57 17.97
CA PRO A 539 -17.79 29.29 18.88
C PRO A 539 -17.34 29.34 20.36
N ALA A 540 -18.30 29.50 21.27
CA ALA A 540 -18.05 29.40 22.71
C ALA A 540 -17.76 27.96 23.14
N GLY A 541 -16.95 27.79 24.19
CA GLY A 541 -16.65 26.50 24.77
C GLY A 541 -15.58 25.70 24.01
N LYS A 542 -15.58 24.38 24.21
CA LYS A 542 -14.57 23.47 23.65
C LYS A 542 -14.84 23.23 22.15
N SER A 543 -13.83 23.46 21.33
CA SER A 543 -13.90 23.36 19.86
C SER A 543 -12.62 22.82 19.25
N VAL A 544 -12.63 22.52 17.95
CA VAL A 544 -11.47 21.99 17.23
C VAL A 544 -11.13 22.89 16.06
N VAL A 545 -9.91 23.42 16.07
CA VAL A 545 -9.31 24.11 14.92
C VAL A 545 -8.65 23.06 14.03
N ARG A 546 -9.00 23.03 12.75
CA ARG A 546 -8.42 22.10 11.77
C ARG A 546 -7.70 22.85 10.67
N LEU A 547 -6.50 22.38 10.32
CA LEU A 547 -5.80 22.79 9.11
C LEU A 547 -5.70 21.61 8.15
N ARG A 548 -6.10 21.82 6.89
CA ARG A 548 -5.93 20.81 5.84
C ARG A 548 -5.74 21.42 4.44
N PRO A 549 -4.97 20.77 3.56
CA PRO A 549 -4.86 21.14 2.16
C PRO A 549 -6.18 20.94 1.40
N LEU A 550 -6.45 21.85 0.47
CA LEU A 550 -7.55 21.80 -0.50
C LEU A 550 -7.07 21.46 -1.90
N HIS A 551 -5.84 21.85 -2.23
CA HIS A 551 -5.20 21.63 -3.52
C HIS A 551 -3.67 21.60 -3.34
N MET A 552 -2.98 20.71 -4.06
CA MET A 552 -1.51 20.64 -4.10
C MET A 552 -1.07 20.59 -5.58
N PRO A 553 -0.39 21.63 -6.08
CA PRO A 553 -0.08 21.75 -7.51
C PRO A 553 1.07 20.84 -7.96
N TYR A 554 2.00 20.47 -7.06
CA TYR A 554 3.21 19.75 -7.43
C TYR A 554 3.54 18.59 -6.48
N GLY A 555 3.70 17.39 -7.04
CA GLY A 555 4.34 16.24 -6.38
C GLY A 555 3.68 15.71 -5.11
N TYR A 556 2.43 16.12 -4.81
CA TYR A 556 1.78 15.88 -3.53
C TYR A 556 2.66 16.35 -2.37
N ILE A 557 3.16 17.57 -2.41
CA ILE A 557 3.90 18.17 -1.30
C ILE A 557 3.22 19.49 -0.94
N PHE A 558 2.89 19.65 0.34
CA PHE A 558 2.39 20.90 0.92
C PHE A 558 3.56 21.74 1.45
N ALA A 559 3.38 22.44 2.58
CA ALA A 559 4.40 23.06 3.39
C ALA A 559 4.68 22.25 4.66
N ASN A 560 5.83 22.48 5.27
CA ASN A 560 5.98 22.19 6.70
C ASN A 560 5.19 23.23 7.50
N VAL A 561 4.50 22.78 8.55
CA VAL A 561 3.62 23.63 9.36
C VAL A 561 4.16 23.67 10.79
N ARG A 562 4.55 24.84 11.27
CA ARG A 562 5.05 24.98 12.65
C ARG A 562 3.94 25.32 13.63
N ALA A 563 3.04 26.23 13.26
CA ALA A 563 1.98 26.67 14.16
C ALA A 563 0.81 27.31 13.42
N VAL A 564 -0.34 27.36 14.10
CA VAL A 564 -1.45 28.27 13.78
C VAL A 564 -1.58 29.26 14.94
N GLU A 565 -1.84 30.52 14.61
CA GLU A 565 -2.09 31.57 15.60
C GLU A 565 -3.44 32.25 15.35
N LEU A 566 -4.13 32.54 16.44
CA LEU A 566 -5.36 33.33 16.46
C LEU A 566 -5.11 34.63 17.21
N SER A 567 -5.27 35.77 16.55
CA SER A 567 -5.08 37.10 17.14
C SER A 567 -6.37 37.94 17.10
N PRO A 568 -6.52 38.96 17.96
CA PRO A 568 -7.68 39.86 17.94
C PRO A 568 -7.73 40.63 16.61
N THR A 569 -8.93 40.91 16.09
CA THR A 569 -9.12 41.72 14.88
C THR A 569 -8.68 43.18 15.03
N SER A 570 -8.40 43.63 16.26
CA SER A 570 -7.93 44.99 16.58
C SER A 570 -6.41 45.16 16.55
N ALA A 571 -5.67 44.23 15.93
CA ALA A 571 -4.21 44.32 15.78
C ALA A 571 -3.74 44.82 14.40
N VAL A 572 -4.59 45.55 13.67
CA VAL A 572 -4.15 46.37 12.52
C VAL A 572 -4.32 47.83 12.87
N CYS A 573 -3.29 48.41 13.49
CA CYS A 573 -3.12 49.85 13.60
C CYS A 573 -1.63 50.17 13.41
N ARG A 574 -1.34 50.68 12.19
CA ARG A 574 -0.14 51.39 11.71
C ARG A 574 1.12 50.59 11.42
#